data_AF-A0A5N0HYI0-F1
#
_entry.id   AF-A0A5N0HYI0-F1
#
_cell.length_a   1.000
_cell.length_b   1.000
_cell.length_c   1.000
_cell.angle_alpha   90.00
_cell.angle_beta   90.00
_cell.angle_gamma   90.00
#
_symmetry.space_group_name_H-M   'P 1'
#
loop_
_entity.id
_entity.type
_entity.pdbx_description
1 polymer ?
#
loop_
_entity_poly.entity_id
_entity_poly.type
_entity_poly.pdbx_seq_one_letter_code
_entity_poly.pdbx_strand_id
1 'polypeptide(L)'
;MKGLGSADKPRLTRRRFLAAGAGAMAAGISAGRIAGAGSASARPIAPRSTTEEEALAVLGKTTLRSPGSRPFPDLAPGTHTVPQIEHVVLLMMENHSYDNILGMLGRAPGQTPRGDGYTITDHTPTPFNPYGTPTFTNPYANGDIQLAYHMPTTCQNDVTVTQEWQQAHIQYANGTNQGFVISQSGPSSMGYWTGQDLPFIYALANTFPIGDRYFASLLGQTFPNRRYLIASTSAGMTDDFEDSLNTLPQWGTLVMPAPRGTIFNNMAQHGYTWRDYATSYPLGATALLYPVQDLKAEERMTKIGQFFTDAAAGTLPNLSMIDENFSTQSQENPQNIVIGETFLRTVVQAVGASPKWDKTVLIIQWDEWGGWADHVPPPVALAPDSIPPVVEVGESQYDGFHRYGFRVPMIMVSPYAKQNYVSHLVYDHSSVCAFIERIWNLPALTYRDANANDLMDFIDQDAMKSGKPTFGPATVADLPPSGENAASLACSSQKPVPLPPAGSVVSAKAAAAAPR
;
A
#
# COMPACT_ATOMS: atom_id res chain seq x y z
N MET A 1 -20.97 -26.14 32.95
CA MET A 1 -19.87 -27.11 33.12
C MET A 1 -18.56 -26.41 32.79
N LYS A 2 -17.51 -26.72 33.56
CA LYS A 2 -16.19 -26.10 33.54
C LYS A 2 -15.44 -26.29 32.21
N GLY A 3 -14.73 -25.24 31.80
CA GLY A 3 -13.34 -25.25 31.31
C GLY A 3 -12.96 -26.08 30.09
N LEU A 4 -12.69 -25.39 28.99
CA LEU A 4 -11.59 -25.73 28.08
C LEU A 4 -10.79 -24.44 27.85
N GLY A 5 -9.59 -24.41 28.42
CA GLY A 5 -8.67 -23.29 28.31
C GLY A 5 -8.20 -23.11 26.86
N SER A 6 -8.13 -21.85 26.46
CA SER A 6 -7.36 -21.38 25.32
C SER A 6 -5.95 -21.96 25.39
N ALA A 7 -5.65 -22.95 24.55
CA ALA A 7 -4.29 -23.39 24.32
C ALA A 7 -3.55 -22.21 23.66
N ASP A 8 -2.52 -21.70 24.34
CA ASP A 8 -1.52 -20.80 23.78
C ASP A 8 -1.02 -21.40 22.46
N LYS A 9 -1.43 -20.81 21.32
CA LYS A 9 -0.76 -21.06 20.04
C LYS A 9 0.70 -20.60 20.22
N PRO A 10 1.70 -21.46 20.00
CA PRO A 10 3.08 -21.09 20.23
C PRO A 10 3.50 -19.97 19.27
N ARG A 11 3.95 -18.83 19.82
CA ARG A 11 4.45 -17.68 19.07
C ARG A 11 5.56 -18.11 18.10
N LEU A 12 5.35 -17.85 16.80
CA LEU A 12 6.33 -18.08 15.73
C LEU A 12 7.54 -17.16 15.94
N THR A 13 8.75 -17.72 15.82
CA THR A 13 10.01 -16.95 15.77
C THR A 13 10.61 -17.12 14.38
N ARG A 14 11.30 -16.11 13.82
CA ARG A 14 11.95 -16.23 12.49
C ARG A 14 12.86 -17.47 12.39
N ARG A 15 13.52 -17.88 13.49
CA ARG A 15 14.31 -19.13 13.56
C ARG A 15 13.46 -20.41 13.53
N ARG A 16 12.29 -20.46 14.19
CA ARG A 16 11.36 -21.61 14.08
C ARG A 16 10.68 -21.65 12.72
N PHE A 17 10.36 -20.48 12.19
CA PHE A 17 9.83 -20.27 10.86
C PHE A 17 10.81 -20.78 9.78
N LEU A 18 12.10 -20.39 9.84
CA LEU A 18 13.16 -20.90 8.95
C LEU A 18 13.50 -22.39 9.18
N ALA A 19 13.46 -22.87 10.43
CA ALA A 19 13.74 -24.28 10.76
C ALA A 19 12.66 -25.25 10.25
N ALA A 20 11.39 -24.81 10.16
CA ALA A 20 10.32 -25.59 9.55
C ALA A 20 10.51 -25.75 8.02
N GLY A 21 11.06 -24.73 7.35
CA GLY A 21 11.34 -24.76 5.90
C GLY A 21 12.56 -25.61 5.50
N ALA A 22 13.55 -25.76 6.38
CA ALA A 22 14.76 -26.53 6.07
C ALA A 22 14.53 -28.06 5.95
N GLY A 23 13.46 -28.59 6.56
CA GLY A 23 13.17 -30.03 6.56
C GLY A 23 12.62 -30.58 5.24
N ALA A 24 12.08 -29.73 4.36
CA ALA A 24 11.40 -30.15 3.13
C ALA A 24 12.28 -30.08 1.86
N MET A 25 13.48 -29.48 1.93
CA MET A 25 14.30 -29.16 0.74
C MET A 25 15.41 -30.17 0.38
N ALA A 26 15.30 -31.43 0.84
CA ALA A 26 16.31 -32.45 0.52
C ALA A 26 16.07 -33.22 -0.80
N ALA A 27 15.00 -32.94 -1.55
CA ALA A 27 14.71 -33.69 -2.78
C ALA A 27 14.32 -32.77 -3.94
N GLY A 28 15.26 -32.57 -4.86
CA GLY A 28 14.93 -32.11 -6.22
C GLY A 28 15.68 -30.87 -6.72
N ILE A 29 16.99 -30.95 -6.88
CA ILE A 29 17.71 -30.03 -7.79
C ILE A 29 18.56 -30.87 -8.74
N SER A 30 18.05 -31.12 -9.94
CA SER A 30 18.88 -31.54 -11.08
C SER A 30 19.35 -30.29 -11.81
N ALA A 31 20.61 -29.94 -11.60
CA ALA A 31 21.28 -28.82 -12.26
C ALA A 31 21.58 -29.17 -13.73
N GLY A 32 20.84 -28.57 -14.66
CA GLY A 32 21.21 -28.54 -16.07
C GLY A 32 22.32 -27.52 -16.30
N ARG A 33 23.51 -27.99 -16.68
CA ARG A 33 24.62 -27.15 -17.14
C ARG A 33 24.33 -26.59 -18.53
N ILE A 34 24.49 -25.29 -18.73
CA ILE A 34 24.71 -24.72 -20.06
C ILE A 34 25.98 -23.86 -20.02
N ALA A 35 26.95 -24.26 -20.83
CA ALA A 35 28.18 -23.55 -21.11
C ALA A 35 28.02 -22.73 -22.40
N GLY A 36 28.77 -21.63 -22.53
CA GLY A 36 29.14 -21.05 -23.82
C GLY A 36 28.85 -19.56 -23.95
N ALA A 37 29.89 -18.75 -23.79
CA ALA A 37 29.92 -17.35 -24.17
C ALA A 37 29.73 -17.18 -25.70
N GLY A 38 28.95 -16.18 -26.10
CA GLY A 38 28.73 -15.81 -27.50
C GLY A 38 28.30 -14.35 -27.62
N SER A 39 28.94 -13.63 -28.53
CA SER A 39 28.87 -12.20 -28.84
C SER A 39 27.45 -11.63 -28.99
N ALA A 40 27.27 -10.40 -28.48
CA ALA A 40 26.07 -9.59 -28.64
C ALA A 40 25.80 -9.25 -30.12
N SER A 41 24.82 -9.93 -30.71
CA SER A 41 24.10 -9.45 -31.90
C SER A 41 22.77 -8.86 -31.44
N ALA A 42 22.53 -7.58 -31.74
CA ALA A 42 21.25 -6.93 -31.53
C ALA A 42 20.13 -7.76 -32.18
N ARG A 43 19.24 -8.33 -31.35
CA ARG A 43 18.07 -9.07 -31.82
C ARG A 43 17.02 -8.06 -32.36
N PRO A 44 16.22 -8.45 -33.35
CA PRO A 44 15.08 -7.65 -33.78
C PRO A 44 14.11 -7.52 -32.61
N ILE A 45 13.65 -6.31 -32.33
CA ILE A 45 12.62 -6.02 -31.33
C ILE A 45 11.36 -6.75 -31.80
N ALA A 46 10.95 -7.79 -31.06
CA ALA A 46 9.65 -8.43 -31.29
C ALA A 46 8.54 -7.36 -31.16
N PRO A 47 7.46 -7.43 -31.95
CA PRO A 47 6.32 -6.55 -31.73
C PRO A 47 5.86 -6.68 -30.28
N ARG A 48 5.69 -5.54 -29.59
CA ARG A 48 5.23 -5.51 -28.19
C ARG A 48 3.88 -6.21 -28.10
N SER A 49 3.63 -6.94 -27.01
CA SER A 49 2.27 -7.44 -26.77
C SER A 49 1.35 -6.24 -26.54
N THR A 50 0.09 -6.34 -26.96
CA THR A 50 -0.90 -5.27 -26.81
C THR A 50 -1.02 -4.78 -25.35
N THR A 51 -0.81 -5.68 -24.38
CA THR A 51 -0.80 -5.38 -22.94
C THR A 51 0.35 -4.48 -22.50
N GLU A 52 1.54 -4.59 -23.10
CA GLU A 52 2.69 -3.73 -22.76
C GLU A 52 2.48 -2.30 -23.27
N GLU A 53 1.97 -2.14 -24.48
CA GLU A 53 1.67 -0.82 -25.05
C GLU A 53 0.58 -0.10 -24.27
N GLU A 54 -0.50 -0.81 -23.90
CA GLU A 54 -1.56 -0.29 -23.06
C GLU A 54 -1.04 0.11 -21.66
N ALA A 55 -0.23 -0.74 -21.03
CA ALA A 55 0.34 -0.42 -19.71
C ALA A 55 1.30 0.78 -19.76
N LEU A 56 2.11 0.91 -20.82
CA LEU A 56 2.94 2.11 -21.02
C LEU A 56 2.08 3.35 -21.24
N ALA A 57 0.98 3.24 -21.99
CA ALA A 57 0.05 4.35 -22.21
C ALA A 57 -0.62 4.82 -20.90
N VAL A 58 -1.03 3.89 -20.03
CA VAL A 58 -1.53 4.18 -18.67
C VAL A 58 -0.50 4.98 -17.86
N LEU A 59 0.78 4.66 -18.00
CA LEU A 59 1.88 5.36 -17.33
C LEU A 59 2.29 6.68 -18.03
N GLY A 60 1.68 7.02 -19.17
CA GLY A 60 2.06 8.19 -19.97
C GLY A 60 3.41 8.03 -20.69
N LYS A 61 3.79 6.80 -21.03
CA LYS A 61 5.10 6.44 -21.60
C LYS A 61 4.95 5.78 -22.97
N THR A 62 5.98 5.94 -23.80
CA THR A 62 6.04 5.32 -25.14
C THR A 62 7.22 4.35 -25.30
N THR A 63 8.16 4.38 -24.36
CA THR A 63 9.40 3.59 -24.42
C THR A 63 9.50 2.72 -23.19
N LEU A 64 9.61 1.41 -23.40
CA LEU A 64 9.88 0.44 -22.34
C LEU A 64 11.34 0.57 -21.89
N ARG A 65 11.54 0.76 -20.59
CA ARG A 65 12.83 0.63 -19.92
C ARG A 65 12.99 -0.77 -19.35
N SER A 66 14.20 -1.30 -19.42
CA SER A 66 14.51 -2.65 -18.91
C SER A 66 15.02 -2.62 -17.47
N PRO A 67 14.92 -3.76 -16.74
CA PRO A 67 15.62 -3.96 -15.48
C PRO A 67 17.11 -3.60 -15.60
N GLY A 68 17.66 -2.98 -14.57
CA GLY A 68 19.04 -2.51 -14.55
C GLY A 68 19.30 -1.16 -15.23
N SER A 69 18.31 -0.63 -15.98
CA SER A 69 18.40 0.75 -16.49
C SER A 69 18.39 1.75 -15.34
N ARG A 70 19.02 2.91 -15.54
CA ARG A 70 19.14 3.97 -14.54
C ARG A 70 18.36 5.20 -14.98
N PRO A 71 17.78 5.98 -14.05
CA PRO A 71 17.11 7.24 -14.39
C PRO A 71 18.02 8.22 -15.14
N PHE A 72 19.31 8.25 -14.79
CA PHE A 72 20.33 9.09 -15.44
C PHE A 72 21.51 8.23 -15.93
N PRO A 73 21.42 7.67 -17.15
CA PRO A 73 22.41 6.72 -17.67
C PRO A 73 23.80 7.33 -17.89
N ASP A 74 23.89 8.65 -18.11
CA ASP A 74 25.15 9.36 -18.34
C ASP A 74 25.92 9.68 -17.05
N LEU A 75 25.29 9.54 -15.88
CA LEU A 75 25.95 9.69 -14.58
C LEU A 75 26.51 8.34 -14.11
N ALA A 76 27.34 8.33 -13.07
CA ALA A 76 27.77 7.07 -12.45
C ALA A 76 26.64 6.46 -11.60
N PRO A 77 26.55 5.12 -11.45
CA PRO A 77 25.60 4.49 -10.52
C PRO A 77 25.85 4.99 -9.10
N GLY A 78 24.80 5.26 -8.33
CA GLY A 78 24.96 5.81 -6.97
C GLY A 78 25.28 7.30 -6.93
N THR A 79 25.08 8.04 -8.03
CA THR A 79 25.19 9.51 -7.99
C THR A 79 23.96 10.10 -7.29
N HIS A 80 24.16 10.92 -6.25
CA HIS A 80 23.08 11.65 -5.59
C HIS A 80 22.59 12.79 -6.47
N THR A 81 21.44 12.62 -7.13
CA THR A 81 20.91 13.58 -8.12
C THR A 81 19.95 14.60 -7.54
N VAL A 82 19.42 14.33 -6.34
CA VAL A 82 18.54 15.25 -5.58
C VAL A 82 19.16 15.52 -4.21
N PRO A 83 20.25 16.30 -4.11
CA PRO A 83 21.00 16.52 -2.87
C PRO A 83 20.23 17.27 -1.77
N GLN A 84 19.05 17.79 -2.08
CA GLN A 84 18.14 18.39 -1.12
C GLN A 84 17.36 17.34 -0.31
N ILE A 85 17.29 16.09 -0.78
CA ILE A 85 16.68 14.98 -0.04
C ILE A 85 17.82 14.09 0.48
N GLU A 86 18.01 14.10 1.80
CA GLU A 86 18.97 13.22 2.49
C GLU A 86 18.28 11.97 3.06
N HIS A 87 17.02 12.11 3.49
CA HIS A 87 16.24 11.09 4.17
C HIS A 87 14.89 10.85 3.47
N VAL A 88 14.62 9.59 3.14
CA VAL A 88 13.29 9.10 2.79
C VAL A 88 12.79 8.26 3.96
N VAL A 89 11.66 8.66 4.54
CA VAL A 89 10.95 7.91 5.57
C VAL A 89 9.70 7.33 4.92
N LEU A 90 9.49 6.04 5.09
CA LEU A 90 8.36 5.32 4.53
C LEU A 90 7.57 4.68 5.66
N LEU A 91 6.33 5.13 5.82
CA LEU A 91 5.36 4.54 6.73
C LEU A 91 4.35 3.73 5.89
N MET A 92 4.35 2.42 6.10
CA MET A 92 3.35 1.52 5.54
C MET A 92 2.26 1.25 6.57
N MET A 93 1.01 1.38 6.17
CA MET A 93 -0.19 1.07 6.96
C MET A 93 -0.95 -0.11 6.31
N GLU A 94 -2.03 -0.56 6.93
CA GLU A 94 -2.68 -1.85 6.65
C GLU A 94 -4.18 -1.74 6.95
N ASN A 95 -5.08 -2.45 6.30
CA ASN A 95 -5.29 -2.34 4.87
C ASN A 95 -6.57 -1.51 4.67
N HIS A 96 -6.57 -0.55 3.75
CA HIS A 96 -7.75 0.28 3.47
C HIS A 96 -7.72 0.85 2.07
N SER A 97 -8.87 0.84 1.39
CA SER A 97 -9.02 1.48 0.08
C SER A 97 -8.94 3.00 0.16
N TYR A 98 -8.62 3.65 -0.96
CA TYR A 98 -8.66 5.11 -1.05
C TYR A 98 -10.05 5.65 -0.69
N ASP A 99 -11.12 5.06 -1.23
CA ASP A 99 -12.48 5.51 -0.94
C ASP A 99 -12.92 5.27 0.51
N ASN A 100 -12.40 4.23 1.16
CA ASN A 100 -12.71 3.97 2.56
C ASN A 100 -12.17 5.06 3.51
N ILE A 101 -10.95 5.56 3.26
CA ILE A 101 -10.29 6.57 4.12
C ILE A 101 -10.49 7.99 3.58
N LEU A 102 -10.21 8.23 2.30
CA LEU A 102 -10.20 9.55 1.67
C LEU A 102 -11.36 9.78 0.69
N GLY A 103 -12.25 8.80 0.51
CA GLY A 103 -13.39 8.91 -0.41
C GLY A 103 -14.32 10.08 -0.08
N MET A 104 -14.36 10.53 1.17
CA MET A 104 -15.17 11.68 1.62
C MET A 104 -14.37 12.99 1.78
N LEU A 105 -13.12 13.05 1.32
CA LEU A 105 -12.27 14.23 1.46
C LEU A 105 -12.88 15.45 0.72
N GLY A 106 -13.21 16.50 1.47
CA GLY A 106 -13.82 17.72 0.93
C GLY A 106 -15.28 17.57 0.47
N ARG A 107 -16.00 16.54 0.93
CA ARG A 107 -17.37 16.23 0.48
C ARG A 107 -18.46 16.52 1.51
N ALA A 108 -18.13 17.09 2.66
CA ALA A 108 -19.15 17.59 3.57
C ALA A 108 -19.89 18.79 2.92
N PRO A 109 -21.16 19.06 3.29
CA PRO A 109 -21.92 20.17 2.73
C PRO A 109 -21.16 21.51 2.79
N GLY A 110 -21.03 22.18 1.64
CA GLY A 110 -20.31 23.46 1.52
C GLY A 110 -18.78 23.35 1.35
N GLN A 111 -18.21 22.13 1.33
CA GLN A 111 -16.81 21.93 1.00
C GLN A 111 -16.61 21.72 -0.51
N THR A 112 -15.37 21.90 -0.96
CA THR A 112 -14.96 21.58 -2.34
C THR A 112 -14.32 20.20 -2.35
N PRO A 113 -14.81 19.25 -3.17
CA PRO A 113 -14.21 17.92 -3.28
C PRO A 113 -12.72 18.01 -3.62
N ARG A 114 -11.91 17.20 -2.93
CA ARG A 114 -10.47 17.08 -3.20
C ARG A 114 -10.15 15.64 -3.57
N GLY A 115 -9.46 15.50 -4.70
CA GLY A 115 -9.14 14.21 -5.30
C GLY A 115 -10.38 13.41 -5.74
N ASP A 116 -10.11 12.30 -6.41
CA ASP A 116 -11.13 11.42 -6.98
C ASP A 116 -11.71 10.41 -5.97
N GLY A 117 -12.35 10.90 -4.91
CA GLY A 117 -13.22 10.11 -4.03
C GLY A 117 -14.68 10.07 -4.52
N TYR A 118 -15.61 9.69 -3.64
CA TYR A 118 -17.02 9.50 -3.95
C TYR A 118 -17.72 10.68 -4.64
N THR A 119 -18.55 10.41 -5.65
CA THR A 119 -19.49 11.41 -6.14
C THR A 119 -20.73 11.44 -5.24
N ILE A 120 -21.16 12.64 -4.83
CA ILE A 120 -22.39 12.88 -4.08
C ILE A 120 -23.22 13.90 -4.84
N THR A 121 -24.37 13.48 -5.36
CA THR A 121 -25.27 14.34 -6.13
C THR A 121 -26.37 14.96 -5.28
N ASP A 122 -26.70 14.33 -4.15
CA ASP A 122 -27.68 14.80 -3.19
C ASP A 122 -27.07 14.77 -1.79
N HIS A 123 -26.93 15.96 -1.18
CA HIS A 123 -26.41 16.15 0.17
C HIS A 123 -27.49 16.02 1.26
N THR A 124 -28.68 15.52 0.92
CA THR A 124 -29.72 15.19 1.91
C THR A 124 -29.19 14.10 2.85
N PRO A 125 -29.03 14.39 4.16
CA PRO A 125 -28.49 13.43 5.10
C PRO A 125 -29.47 12.27 5.33
N THR A 126 -28.94 11.06 5.43
CA THR A 126 -29.68 9.87 5.87
C THR A 126 -29.14 9.40 7.23
N PRO A 127 -29.83 8.49 7.95
CA PRO A 127 -29.32 7.94 9.21
C PRO A 127 -27.95 7.25 9.11
N PHE A 128 -27.53 6.86 7.90
CA PHE A 128 -26.26 6.16 7.64
C PHE A 128 -25.31 6.94 6.73
N ASN A 129 -25.71 8.11 6.23
CA ASN A 129 -24.90 8.98 5.37
C ASN A 129 -25.10 10.45 5.78
N PRO A 130 -24.29 10.98 6.72
CA PRO A 130 -24.48 12.33 7.27
C PRO A 130 -24.22 13.46 6.27
N TYR A 131 -23.52 13.18 5.16
CA TYR A 131 -23.14 14.18 4.14
C TYR A 131 -23.85 13.99 2.80
N GLY A 132 -24.87 13.13 2.75
CA GLY A 132 -25.46 12.67 1.49
C GLY A 132 -24.90 11.32 1.05
N THR A 133 -25.65 10.65 0.18
CA THR A 133 -25.35 9.27 -0.22
C THR A 133 -24.41 9.23 -1.41
N PRO A 134 -23.25 8.55 -1.32
CA PRO A 134 -22.39 8.30 -2.47
C PRO A 134 -23.13 7.58 -3.60
N THR A 135 -22.82 7.92 -4.85
CA THR A 135 -23.43 7.27 -6.03
C THR A 135 -22.88 5.87 -6.31
N PHE A 136 -21.72 5.52 -5.75
CA PHE A 136 -21.14 4.20 -5.91
C PHE A 136 -21.91 3.16 -5.07
N THR A 137 -22.28 2.07 -5.72
CA THR A 137 -23.12 1.02 -5.15
C THR A 137 -22.64 -0.34 -5.62
N ASN A 138 -23.06 -1.40 -4.92
CA ASN A 138 -22.70 -2.76 -5.28
C ASN A 138 -23.92 -3.68 -5.20
N PRO A 139 -24.11 -4.58 -6.18
CA PRO A 139 -25.23 -5.50 -6.17
C PRO A 139 -25.01 -6.66 -5.21
N TYR A 140 -26.11 -7.15 -4.64
CA TYR A 140 -26.21 -8.50 -4.08
C TYR A 140 -26.52 -9.51 -5.19
N ALA A 141 -26.25 -10.80 -4.93
CA ALA A 141 -26.58 -11.87 -5.87
C ALA A 141 -28.09 -11.98 -6.18
N ASN A 142 -28.96 -11.51 -5.28
CA ASN A 142 -30.41 -11.48 -5.47
C ASN A 142 -30.91 -10.23 -6.24
N GLY A 143 -30.00 -9.33 -6.64
CA GLY A 143 -30.28 -8.08 -7.36
C GLY A 143 -30.59 -6.87 -6.48
N ASP A 144 -30.65 -7.02 -5.15
CA ASP A 144 -30.72 -5.87 -4.24
C ASP A 144 -29.41 -5.07 -4.34
N ILE A 145 -29.43 -3.80 -3.95
CA ILE A 145 -28.29 -2.89 -4.07
C ILE A 145 -27.83 -2.43 -2.68
N GLN A 146 -26.56 -2.65 -2.36
CA GLN A 146 -25.89 -2.04 -1.22
C GLN A 146 -25.39 -0.65 -1.60
N LEU A 147 -25.80 0.36 -0.83
CA LEU A 147 -25.26 1.71 -0.89
C LEU A 147 -23.97 1.79 -0.05
N ALA A 148 -23.03 2.66 -0.45
CA ALA A 148 -21.94 3.04 0.45
C ALA A 148 -22.51 3.76 1.70
N TYR A 149 -21.90 3.51 2.86
CA TYR A 149 -22.38 4.03 4.13
C TYR A 149 -21.25 4.49 5.05
N HIS A 150 -21.53 5.48 5.89
CA HIS A 150 -20.62 5.90 6.94
C HIS A 150 -20.52 4.82 8.03
N MET A 151 -19.29 4.45 8.38
CA MET A 151 -19.03 3.48 9.45
C MET A 151 -19.58 4.01 10.78
N PRO A 152 -20.42 3.23 11.50
CA PRO A 152 -21.10 3.71 12.69
C PRO A 152 -20.18 3.89 13.90
N THR A 153 -18.99 3.27 13.86
CA THR A 153 -17.97 3.39 14.90
C THR A 153 -16.58 3.34 14.26
N THR A 154 -15.56 3.69 15.03
CA THR A 154 -14.15 3.57 14.63
C THR A 154 -13.58 2.15 14.82
N CYS A 155 -14.35 1.23 15.41
CA CYS A 155 -13.96 -0.16 15.62
C CYS A 155 -14.48 -1.07 14.51
N GLN A 156 -13.70 -2.10 14.21
CA GLN A 156 -13.94 -3.02 13.11
C GLN A 156 -14.35 -4.44 13.57
N ASN A 157 -14.94 -4.57 14.76
CA ASN A 157 -15.16 -5.85 15.45
C ASN A 157 -16.09 -6.85 14.73
N ASP A 158 -16.93 -6.40 13.79
CA ASP A 158 -17.87 -7.22 13.00
C ASP A 158 -17.68 -7.03 11.48
N VAL A 159 -16.49 -6.57 11.06
CA VAL A 159 -16.18 -6.42 9.64
C VAL A 159 -15.68 -7.76 9.11
N THR A 160 -16.31 -8.25 8.05
CA THR A 160 -15.87 -9.43 7.29
C THR A 160 -15.47 -8.98 5.89
N VAL A 161 -14.24 -8.52 5.73
CA VAL A 161 -13.66 -8.14 4.43
C VAL A 161 -12.46 -9.02 4.12
N THR A 162 -12.13 -9.15 2.85
CA THR A 162 -11.01 -9.99 2.41
C THR A 162 -10.35 -9.47 1.13
N GLN A 163 -9.05 -9.65 1.09
CA GLN A 163 -8.10 -9.31 0.03
C GLN A 163 -7.55 -10.56 -0.68
N GLU A 164 -8.12 -11.74 -0.39
CA GLU A 164 -7.73 -13.02 -0.97
C GLU A 164 -7.72 -12.97 -2.49
N TRP A 165 -6.74 -13.64 -3.12
CA TRP A 165 -6.48 -13.56 -4.56
C TRP A 165 -7.75 -13.79 -5.40
N GLN A 166 -8.47 -14.89 -5.18
CA GLN A 166 -9.71 -15.14 -5.92
C GLN A 166 -10.80 -14.10 -5.61
N GLN A 167 -10.92 -13.66 -4.36
CA GLN A 167 -11.96 -12.71 -3.95
C GLN A 167 -11.70 -11.32 -4.54
N ALA A 168 -10.45 -10.88 -4.58
CA ALA A 168 -10.02 -9.64 -5.23
C ALA A 168 -10.44 -9.58 -6.71
N HIS A 169 -10.35 -10.70 -7.43
CA HIS A 169 -10.74 -10.77 -8.83
C HIS A 169 -12.27 -10.83 -9.02
N ILE A 170 -13.00 -11.42 -8.06
CA ILE A 170 -14.46 -11.29 -8.00
C ILE A 170 -14.83 -9.82 -7.79
N GLN A 171 -14.21 -9.14 -6.82
CA GLN A 171 -14.42 -7.72 -6.51
C GLN A 171 -14.21 -6.83 -7.74
N TYR A 172 -13.12 -7.06 -8.48
CA TYR A 172 -12.76 -6.33 -9.69
C TYR A 172 -13.85 -6.40 -10.77
N ALA A 173 -14.53 -7.55 -10.87
CA ALA A 173 -15.68 -7.77 -11.76
C ALA A 173 -15.46 -7.20 -13.18
N ASN A 174 -14.32 -7.56 -13.80
CA ASN A 174 -13.89 -7.09 -15.12
C ASN A 174 -13.88 -5.56 -15.29
N GLY A 175 -13.48 -4.84 -14.24
CA GLY A 175 -13.35 -3.37 -14.26
C GLY A 175 -14.64 -2.61 -13.96
N THR A 176 -15.72 -3.32 -13.60
CA THR A 176 -16.94 -2.65 -13.11
C THR A 176 -16.86 -2.33 -11.63
N ASN A 177 -15.98 -3.01 -10.88
CA ASN A 177 -15.89 -2.94 -9.42
C ASN A 177 -17.22 -3.28 -8.71
N GLN A 178 -18.13 -4.02 -9.38
CA GLN A 178 -19.43 -4.41 -8.84
C GLN A 178 -19.41 -5.77 -8.10
N GLY A 179 -18.23 -6.23 -7.69
CA GLY A 179 -18.06 -7.55 -7.09
C GLY A 179 -17.88 -7.58 -5.57
N PHE A 180 -17.71 -6.43 -4.92
CA PHE A 180 -17.39 -6.35 -3.49
C PHE A 180 -18.40 -7.07 -2.60
N VAL A 181 -19.69 -6.85 -2.83
CA VAL A 181 -20.76 -7.40 -1.99
C VAL A 181 -21.07 -8.86 -2.27
N ILE A 182 -20.82 -9.32 -3.50
CA ILE A 182 -20.97 -10.74 -3.86
C ILE A 182 -19.73 -11.57 -3.50
N SER A 183 -18.57 -10.93 -3.34
CA SER A 183 -17.37 -11.58 -2.81
C SER A 183 -17.53 -11.90 -1.33
N GLN A 184 -16.58 -12.63 -0.78
CA GLN A 184 -16.54 -12.90 0.66
C GLN A 184 -16.38 -11.63 1.52
N SER A 185 -16.07 -10.47 0.93
CA SER A 185 -16.08 -9.20 1.67
C SER A 185 -17.48 -8.70 2.02
N GLY A 186 -18.51 -9.21 1.35
CA GLY A 186 -19.90 -8.90 1.66
C GLY A 186 -20.23 -7.40 1.69
N PRO A 187 -21.37 -7.03 2.29
CA PRO A 187 -21.79 -5.63 2.38
C PRO A 187 -20.94 -4.76 3.30
N SER A 188 -20.17 -5.36 4.21
CA SER A 188 -19.27 -4.62 5.11
C SER A 188 -18.21 -3.82 4.36
N SER A 189 -17.79 -4.30 3.19
CA SER A 189 -16.85 -3.62 2.29
C SER A 189 -17.25 -2.22 1.86
N MET A 190 -18.54 -1.87 1.93
CA MET A 190 -19.08 -0.60 1.44
C MET A 190 -19.04 0.53 2.49
N GLY A 191 -18.44 0.27 3.66
CA GLY A 191 -18.23 1.26 4.71
C GLY A 191 -17.12 2.25 4.40
N TYR A 192 -17.27 3.50 4.83
CA TYR A 192 -16.24 4.55 4.79
C TYR A 192 -16.15 5.35 6.09
N TRP A 193 -15.00 5.97 6.35
CA TRP A 193 -14.81 6.96 7.43
C TRP A 193 -14.73 8.38 6.87
N THR A 194 -14.94 9.36 7.75
CA THR A 194 -14.90 10.78 7.44
C THR A 194 -13.85 11.51 8.28
N GLY A 195 -13.64 12.80 7.99
CA GLY A 195 -12.77 13.66 8.81
C GLY A 195 -13.28 13.92 10.24
N GLN A 196 -14.50 13.51 10.59
CA GLN A 196 -14.94 13.49 12.00
C GLN A 196 -14.36 12.30 12.76
N ASP A 197 -14.15 11.18 12.05
CA ASP A 197 -13.60 9.95 12.62
C ASP A 197 -12.06 9.97 12.60
N LEU A 198 -11.51 10.50 11.51
CA LEU A 198 -10.07 10.56 11.20
C LEU A 198 -9.60 12.01 10.97
N PRO A 199 -9.70 12.89 11.99
CA PRO A 199 -9.41 14.32 11.83
C PRO A 199 -7.95 14.61 11.48
N PHE A 200 -7.00 13.80 11.94
CA PHE A 200 -5.59 14.02 11.64
C PHE A 200 -5.24 13.64 10.20
N ILE A 201 -5.68 12.46 9.73
CA ILE A 201 -5.46 12.02 8.34
C ILE A 201 -6.12 13.01 7.37
N TYR A 202 -7.35 13.45 7.65
CA TYR A 202 -8.05 14.42 6.79
C TYR A 202 -7.37 15.79 6.79
N ALA A 203 -6.87 16.25 7.94
CA ALA A 203 -6.09 17.49 7.98
C ALA A 203 -4.79 17.35 7.19
N LEU A 204 -4.08 16.23 7.35
CA LEU A 204 -2.84 15.95 6.63
C LEU A 204 -3.07 15.95 5.11
N ALA A 205 -4.11 15.26 4.63
CA ALA A 205 -4.49 15.21 3.21
C ALA A 205 -4.95 16.57 2.64
N ASN A 206 -5.49 17.46 3.48
CA ASN A 206 -5.81 18.83 3.08
C ASN A 206 -4.59 19.75 3.03
N THR A 207 -3.58 19.52 3.89
CA THR A 207 -2.37 20.32 3.93
C THR A 207 -1.36 19.91 2.87
N PHE A 208 -1.09 18.61 2.77
CA PHE A 208 -0.04 18.03 1.94
C PHE A 208 -0.60 17.42 0.63
N PRO A 209 0.25 17.17 -0.37
CA PRO A 209 -0.22 16.57 -1.61
C PRO A 209 -0.56 15.09 -1.43
N ILE A 210 -1.59 14.65 -2.16
CA ILE A 210 -2.10 13.27 -2.17
C ILE A 210 -2.08 12.70 -3.58
N GLY A 211 -2.01 11.38 -3.71
CA GLY A 211 -2.16 10.67 -4.98
C GLY A 211 -3.53 9.99 -5.03
N ASP A 212 -4.39 10.35 -5.99
CA ASP A 212 -5.72 9.73 -6.16
C ASP A 212 -5.76 8.63 -7.22
N ARG A 213 -4.58 8.28 -7.73
CA ARG A 213 -4.27 7.19 -8.66
C ARG A 213 -3.08 6.36 -8.16
N TYR A 214 -2.97 6.21 -6.84
CA TYR A 214 -2.04 5.28 -6.20
C TYR A 214 -2.74 3.94 -5.97
N PHE A 215 -2.24 2.89 -6.60
CA PHE A 215 -2.83 1.56 -6.57
C PHE A 215 -1.94 0.60 -5.78
N ALA A 216 -2.54 -0.40 -5.13
CA ALA A 216 -1.79 -1.58 -4.72
C ALA A 216 -1.09 -2.18 -5.96
N SER A 217 0.02 -2.88 -5.77
CA SER A 217 0.81 -3.39 -6.92
C SER A 217 0.17 -4.59 -7.60
N LEU A 218 -0.70 -5.32 -6.91
CA LEU A 218 -1.51 -6.39 -7.48
C LEU A 218 -2.84 -6.56 -6.75
N LEU A 219 -3.75 -7.29 -7.37
CA LEU A 219 -4.98 -7.79 -6.73
C LEU A 219 -4.66 -9.01 -5.87
N GLY A 220 -4.30 -8.79 -4.61
CA GLY A 220 -3.96 -9.84 -3.65
C GLY A 220 -3.52 -9.24 -2.31
N GLN A 221 -3.01 -10.10 -1.44
CA GLN A 221 -2.86 -9.80 -0.01
C GLN A 221 -1.67 -8.87 0.33
N THR A 222 -1.42 -8.71 1.62
CA THR A 222 -0.43 -7.84 2.24
C THR A 222 0.99 -8.14 1.79
N PHE A 223 1.44 -9.39 1.95
CA PHE A 223 2.81 -9.79 1.69
C PHE A 223 3.25 -9.64 0.24
N PRO A 224 2.47 -10.07 -0.78
CA PRO A 224 2.87 -9.81 -2.15
C PRO A 224 2.96 -8.31 -2.46
N ASN A 225 2.04 -7.48 -1.94
CA ASN A 225 2.10 -6.02 -2.12
C ASN A 225 3.31 -5.37 -1.42
N ARG A 226 3.60 -5.74 -0.16
CA ARG A 226 4.81 -5.31 0.55
C ARG A 226 6.10 -5.85 -0.10
N ARG A 227 6.06 -6.96 -0.85
CA ARG A 227 7.21 -7.38 -1.68
C ARG A 227 7.44 -6.45 -2.87
N TYR A 228 6.40 -5.99 -3.55
CA TYR A 228 6.56 -4.97 -4.60
C TYR A 228 7.17 -3.67 -4.05
N LEU A 229 6.83 -3.27 -2.83
CA LEU A 229 7.44 -2.11 -2.18
C LEU A 229 8.97 -2.19 -2.06
N ILE A 230 9.50 -3.37 -1.72
CA ILE A 230 10.92 -3.55 -1.42
C ILE A 230 11.74 -4.13 -2.57
N ALA A 231 11.09 -4.79 -3.52
CA ALA A 231 11.75 -5.54 -4.59
C ALA A 231 11.12 -5.33 -5.97
N SER A 232 10.06 -4.53 -6.08
CA SER A 232 9.33 -4.27 -7.33
C SER A 232 8.75 -5.52 -8.02
N THR A 233 8.68 -6.66 -7.31
CA THR A 233 8.06 -7.91 -7.72
C THR A 233 7.64 -8.71 -6.47
N SER A 234 6.58 -9.50 -6.58
CA SER A 234 6.22 -10.50 -5.57
C SER A 234 6.90 -11.86 -5.80
N ALA A 235 7.71 -11.99 -6.88
CA ALA A 235 8.34 -13.23 -7.34
C ALA A 235 7.37 -14.43 -7.37
N GLY A 236 6.15 -14.19 -7.87
CA GLY A 236 5.09 -15.19 -7.96
C GLY A 236 4.13 -15.22 -6.77
N MET A 237 4.46 -14.59 -5.64
CA MET A 237 3.59 -14.61 -4.46
C MET A 237 2.25 -13.91 -4.74
N THR A 238 1.16 -14.53 -4.30
CA THR A 238 -0.22 -14.00 -4.36
C THR A 238 -0.90 -13.92 -3.00
N ASP A 239 -0.39 -14.70 -2.04
CA ASP A 239 -1.01 -14.87 -0.72
C ASP A 239 0.01 -14.65 0.39
N ASP A 240 -0.53 -14.38 1.56
CA ASP A 240 0.16 -14.35 2.81
C ASP A 240 0.54 -15.76 3.23
N PHE A 241 1.53 -15.80 4.10
CA PHE A 241 2.19 -17.04 4.46
C PHE A 241 1.36 -18.02 5.29
N GLU A 242 0.38 -17.51 6.02
CA GLU A 242 -0.45 -18.29 6.94
C GLU A 242 -1.71 -18.82 6.25
N ASP A 243 -2.05 -18.27 5.08
CA ASP A 243 -3.30 -18.57 4.36
C ASP A 243 -3.10 -19.63 3.27
N SER A 244 -1.87 -19.81 2.76
CA SER A 244 -1.64 -20.73 1.64
C SER A 244 -1.80 -22.22 2.01
N LEU A 245 -2.75 -22.92 1.39
CA LEU A 245 -2.86 -24.39 1.40
C LEU A 245 -2.04 -25.07 0.28
N ASN A 246 -1.16 -24.29 -0.37
CA ASN A 246 -0.48 -24.68 -1.61
C ASN A 246 0.58 -25.78 -1.48
N THR A 247 0.76 -26.54 -2.58
CA THR A 247 1.84 -27.54 -2.73
C THR A 247 3.24 -26.93 -2.86
N LEU A 248 3.33 -25.62 -3.13
CA LEU A 248 4.50 -24.79 -2.94
C LEU A 248 4.16 -23.73 -1.88
N PRO A 249 4.69 -23.82 -0.65
CA PRO A 249 4.46 -22.81 0.38
C PRO A 249 4.84 -21.44 -0.17
N GLN A 250 4.03 -20.39 0.04
CA GLN A 250 4.34 -19.03 -0.44
C GLN A 250 5.72 -18.55 0.05
N TRP A 251 6.17 -19.03 1.22
CA TRP A 251 7.53 -18.87 1.73
C TRP A 251 8.66 -19.32 0.78
N GLY A 252 8.42 -20.29 -0.09
CA GLY A 252 9.36 -20.74 -1.11
C GLY A 252 9.71 -19.62 -2.10
N THR A 253 8.82 -18.65 -2.30
CA THR A 253 9.09 -17.47 -3.13
C THR A 253 10.08 -16.50 -2.48
N LEU A 254 10.36 -16.61 -1.17
CA LEU A 254 11.42 -15.82 -0.50
C LEU A 254 12.83 -16.34 -0.86
N VAL A 255 12.94 -17.60 -1.28
CA VAL A 255 14.21 -18.20 -1.76
C VAL A 255 14.45 -17.85 -3.24
N MET A 256 13.42 -17.38 -3.95
CA MET A 256 13.48 -16.86 -5.30
C MET A 256 13.67 -15.33 -5.20
N PRO A 257 14.89 -14.82 -4.97
CA PRO A 257 15.08 -13.38 -4.90
C PRO A 257 14.63 -12.77 -6.22
N ALA A 258 14.09 -11.55 -6.15
CA ALA A 258 14.02 -10.70 -7.33
C ALA A 258 15.40 -10.75 -8.02
N PRO A 259 15.49 -10.88 -9.35
CA PRO A 259 16.76 -11.13 -10.03
C PRO A 259 17.89 -10.13 -9.68
N ARG A 260 17.53 -8.96 -9.15
CA ARG A 260 18.41 -7.86 -8.78
C ARG A 260 18.41 -7.52 -7.27
N GLY A 261 17.80 -8.37 -6.43
CA GLY A 261 17.68 -8.17 -4.99
C GLY A 261 16.61 -7.14 -4.60
N THR A 262 16.71 -6.61 -3.39
CA THR A 262 15.83 -5.55 -2.89
C THR A 262 16.43 -4.16 -3.13
N ILE A 263 15.60 -3.11 -3.00
CA ILE A 263 16.05 -1.73 -3.04
C ILE A 263 17.10 -1.45 -1.96
N PHE A 264 16.98 -2.09 -0.80
CA PHE A 264 17.94 -2.00 0.30
C PHE A 264 19.32 -2.56 -0.07
N ASN A 265 19.35 -3.68 -0.82
CA ASN A 265 20.60 -4.24 -1.34
C ASN A 265 21.25 -3.27 -2.32
N ASN A 266 20.44 -2.71 -3.24
CA ASN A 266 20.87 -1.77 -4.25
C ASN A 266 21.47 -0.50 -3.62
N MET A 267 20.78 0.08 -2.63
CA MET A 267 21.27 1.22 -1.85
C MET A 267 22.59 0.92 -1.14
N ALA A 268 22.67 -0.20 -0.41
CA ALA A 268 23.85 -0.56 0.37
C ALA A 268 25.08 -0.82 -0.52
N GLN A 269 24.90 -1.40 -1.71
CA GLN A 269 25.97 -1.59 -2.69
C GLN A 269 26.56 -0.28 -3.21
N HIS A 270 25.79 0.82 -3.15
CA HIS A 270 26.21 2.15 -3.59
C HIS A 270 26.50 3.11 -2.42
N GLY A 271 26.67 2.57 -1.20
CA GLY A 271 27.10 3.35 -0.04
C GLY A 271 26.00 4.11 0.70
N TYR A 272 24.73 3.87 0.36
CA TYR A 272 23.59 4.48 1.05
C TYR A 272 23.12 3.64 2.23
N THR A 273 22.76 4.33 3.31
CA THR A 273 22.35 3.71 4.57
C THR A 273 20.85 3.51 4.62
N TRP A 274 20.42 2.43 5.25
CA TRP A 274 19.01 2.18 5.51
C TRP A 274 18.81 1.50 6.86
N ARG A 275 17.60 1.60 7.39
CA ARG A 275 17.16 0.90 8.60
C ARG A 275 15.66 0.63 8.52
N ASP A 276 15.27 -0.50 9.08
CA ASP A 276 13.89 -0.90 9.29
C ASP A 276 13.56 -0.79 10.79
N TYR A 277 12.54 0.01 11.10
CA TYR A 277 12.10 0.31 12.45
C TYR A 277 10.75 -0.35 12.68
N ALA A 278 10.73 -1.45 13.43
CA ALA A 278 9.53 -2.24 13.66
C ALA A 278 9.00 -2.07 15.08
N THR A 279 7.67 -1.95 15.21
CA THR A 279 7.02 -1.92 16.52
C THR A 279 6.98 -3.30 17.16
N SER A 280 6.77 -4.34 16.36
CA SER A 280 6.71 -5.75 16.78
C SER A 280 8.08 -6.46 16.79
N TYR A 281 9.18 -5.71 16.86
CA TYR A 281 10.56 -6.22 16.75
C TYR A 281 10.84 -7.46 17.63
N PRO A 282 11.53 -8.50 17.11
CA PRO A 282 12.22 -8.54 15.81
C PRO A 282 11.32 -8.91 14.63
N LEU A 283 10.00 -8.85 14.78
CA LEU A 283 9.03 -9.08 13.72
C LEU A 283 8.49 -7.75 13.17
N GLY A 284 8.05 -7.78 11.91
CA GLY A 284 7.36 -6.75 11.15
C GLY A 284 6.96 -7.38 9.81
N ALA A 285 5.82 -7.02 9.21
CA ALA A 285 5.39 -7.66 7.97
C ALA A 285 6.41 -7.47 6.86
N THR A 286 6.98 -6.27 6.72
CA THR A 286 8.02 -6.02 5.73
C THR A 286 9.31 -6.78 6.08
N ALA A 287 9.68 -6.79 7.36
CA ALA A 287 10.85 -7.50 7.86
C ALA A 287 10.82 -9.03 7.59
N LEU A 288 9.63 -9.64 7.58
CA LEU A 288 9.45 -11.06 7.27
C LEU A 288 9.69 -11.37 5.77
N LEU A 289 9.61 -10.36 4.91
CA LEU A 289 9.68 -10.51 3.45
C LEU A 289 11.08 -10.29 2.88
N TYR A 290 12.06 -9.93 3.72
CA TYR A 290 13.44 -9.89 3.27
C TYR A 290 13.92 -11.28 2.82
N PRO A 291 14.65 -11.36 1.68
CA PRO A 291 15.19 -12.62 1.20
C PRO A 291 15.94 -13.36 2.30
N VAL A 292 15.69 -14.67 2.43
CA VAL A 292 16.23 -15.46 3.56
C VAL A 292 17.76 -15.52 3.60
N GLN A 293 18.42 -15.24 2.48
CA GLN A 293 19.88 -15.20 2.38
C GLN A 293 20.48 -13.82 2.75
N ASP A 294 19.67 -12.79 2.94
CA ASP A 294 20.14 -11.44 3.23
C ASP A 294 20.38 -11.22 4.73
N LEU A 295 21.53 -11.71 5.20
CA LEU A 295 21.97 -11.52 6.59
C LEU A 295 22.15 -10.03 6.96
N LYS A 296 22.41 -9.15 5.98
CA LYS A 296 22.57 -7.72 6.26
C LYS A 296 21.25 -7.07 6.63
N ALA A 297 20.13 -7.59 6.16
CA ALA A 297 18.82 -7.08 6.54
C ALA A 297 18.58 -7.25 8.05
N GLU A 298 18.98 -8.39 8.63
CA GLU A 298 18.83 -8.64 10.07
C GLU A 298 19.58 -7.64 10.95
N GLU A 299 20.78 -7.25 10.53
CA GLU A 299 21.60 -6.26 11.24
C GLU A 299 21.05 -4.83 11.16
N ARG A 300 20.08 -4.59 10.28
CA ARG A 300 19.52 -3.26 9.97
C ARG A 300 18.08 -3.11 10.43
N MET A 301 17.54 -4.06 11.19
CA MET A 301 16.24 -3.95 11.85
C MET A 301 16.41 -3.53 13.31
N THR A 302 15.51 -2.69 13.81
CA THR A 302 15.49 -2.27 15.22
C THR A 302 14.08 -1.97 15.71
N LYS A 303 13.94 -1.66 17.00
CA LYS A 303 12.68 -1.22 17.60
C LYS A 303 12.30 0.18 17.15
N ILE A 304 11.01 0.43 16.99
CA ILE A 304 10.47 1.76 16.64
C ILE A 304 10.90 2.90 17.59
N GLY A 305 11.19 2.61 18.86
CA GLY A 305 11.75 3.61 19.79
C GLY A 305 13.05 4.26 19.29
N GLN A 306 13.85 3.53 18.51
CA GLN A 306 15.07 4.06 17.91
C GLN A 306 14.77 5.05 16.78
N PHE A 307 13.66 4.91 16.05
CA PHE A 307 13.25 5.87 15.02
C PHE A 307 13.05 7.25 15.63
N PHE A 308 12.29 7.34 16.72
CA PHE A 308 12.05 8.60 17.42
C PHE A 308 13.35 9.22 17.96
N THR A 309 14.27 8.39 18.42
CA THR A 309 15.61 8.83 18.87
C THR A 309 16.43 9.39 17.70
N ASP A 310 16.50 8.67 16.58
CA ASP A 310 17.25 9.05 15.40
C ASP A 310 16.65 10.30 14.72
N ALA A 311 15.32 10.41 14.67
CA ALA A 311 14.60 11.56 14.14
C ALA A 311 14.87 12.82 14.98
N ALA A 312 14.78 12.74 16.30
CA ALA A 312 15.08 13.85 17.21
C ALA A 312 16.54 14.31 17.13
N ALA A 313 17.47 13.37 16.89
CA ALA A 313 18.90 13.67 16.74
C ALA A 313 19.28 14.18 15.33
N GLY A 314 18.40 14.06 14.33
CA GLY A 314 18.73 14.36 12.94
C GLY A 314 19.71 13.36 12.32
N THR A 315 19.68 12.11 12.78
CA THR A 315 20.61 11.04 12.38
C THR A 315 19.90 9.86 11.72
N LEU A 316 18.71 10.10 11.13
CA LEU A 316 18.02 9.09 10.33
C LEU A 316 18.95 8.58 9.20
N PRO A 317 18.83 7.30 8.80
CA PRO A 317 19.52 6.81 7.60
C PRO A 317 18.95 7.44 6.32
N ASN A 318 19.54 7.12 5.17
CA ASN A 318 19.02 7.59 3.89
C ASN A 318 17.62 7.05 3.59
N LEU A 319 17.35 5.79 3.95
CA LEU A 319 16.01 5.19 3.91
C LEU A 319 15.62 4.63 5.27
N SER A 320 14.51 5.13 5.82
CA SER A 320 13.90 4.64 7.06
C SER A 320 12.57 3.97 6.73
N MET A 321 12.51 2.64 6.80
CA MET A 321 11.25 1.89 6.74
C MET A 321 10.62 1.85 8.13
N ILE A 322 9.32 2.08 8.23
CA ILE A 322 8.58 1.99 9.49
C ILE A 322 7.51 0.92 9.34
N ASP A 323 7.67 -0.14 10.13
CA ASP A 323 6.67 -1.19 10.34
C ASP A 323 5.95 -0.93 11.67
N GLU A 324 4.65 -0.82 11.55
CA GLU A 324 3.67 -0.60 12.59
C GLU A 324 3.40 -1.87 13.42
N ASN A 325 2.52 -1.76 14.43
CA ASN A 325 2.08 -2.92 15.20
C ASN A 325 0.85 -3.58 14.53
N PHE A 326 1.09 -4.71 13.86
CA PHE A 326 0.07 -5.56 13.21
C PHE A 326 -1.08 -6.01 14.12
N SER A 327 -0.94 -5.92 15.44
CA SER A 327 -2.02 -6.34 16.33
C SER A 327 -2.92 -5.19 16.77
N THR A 328 -2.49 -3.93 16.64
CA THR A 328 -3.22 -2.80 17.27
C THR A 328 -3.13 -1.46 16.56
N GLN A 329 -2.11 -1.20 15.75
CA GLN A 329 -1.81 0.12 15.17
C GLN A 329 -1.82 0.12 13.65
N SER A 330 -1.99 -1.04 13.01
CA SER A 330 -1.90 -1.17 11.56
C SER A 330 -3.10 -0.58 10.84
N GLN A 331 -4.25 -0.52 11.52
CA GLN A 331 -5.60 -0.20 11.03
C GLN A 331 -6.33 -1.38 10.38
N GLU A 332 -5.68 -2.54 10.25
CA GLU A 332 -6.29 -3.77 9.77
C GLU A 332 -7.50 -4.18 10.62
N ASN A 333 -8.48 -4.85 10.03
CA ASN A 333 -9.59 -5.43 10.77
C ASN A 333 -9.09 -6.54 11.73
N PRO A 334 -9.62 -6.67 12.96
CA PRO A 334 -10.71 -5.92 13.59
C PRO A 334 -10.21 -4.77 14.50
N GLN A 335 -9.14 -4.06 14.14
CA GLN A 335 -8.57 -3.01 14.98
C GLN A 335 -9.44 -1.74 15.00
N ASN A 336 -9.06 -0.78 15.85
CA ASN A 336 -9.68 0.53 15.90
C ASN A 336 -8.88 1.52 15.05
N ILE A 337 -9.54 2.11 14.04
CA ILE A 337 -8.90 2.97 13.02
C ILE A 337 -8.18 4.18 13.64
N VAL A 338 -8.68 4.71 14.78
CA VAL A 338 -8.09 5.88 15.44
C VAL A 338 -6.78 5.57 16.17
N ILE A 339 -6.55 4.31 16.58
CA ILE A 339 -5.28 3.91 17.21
C ILE A 339 -4.17 3.95 16.17
N GLY A 340 -4.44 3.46 14.96
CA GLY A 340 -3.50 3.59 13.84
C GLY A 340 -3.31 5.03 13.37
N GLU A 341 -4.38 5.85 13.38
CA GLU A 341 -4.23 7.30 13.14
C GLU A 341 -3.32 7.96 14.18
N THR A 342 -3.47 7.62 15.46
CA THR A 342 -2.57 8.11 16.52
C THR A 342 -1.13 7.70 16.25
N PHE A 343 -0.87 6.45 15.86
CA PHE A 343 0.49 6.00 15.51
C PHE A 343 1.07 6.81 14.34
N LEU A 344 0.33 6.93 13.24
CA LEU A 344 0.69 7.72 12.07
C LEU A 344 1.02 9.17 12.46
N ARG A 345 0.20 9.78 13.33
CA ARG A 345 0.45 11.12 13.89
C ARG A 345 1.78 11.20 14.63
N THR A 346 2.15 10.20 15.44
CA THR A 346 3.44 10.23 16.15
C THR A 346 4.64 10.22 15.20
N VAL A 347 4.55 9.47 14.10
CA VAL A 347 5.59 9.43 13.06
C VAL A 347 5.70 10.78 12.36
N VAL A 348 4.58 11.35 11.91
CA VAL A 348 4.55 12.67 11.25
C VAL A 348 5.13 13.76 12.15
N GLN A 349 4.73 13.80 13.42
CA GLN A 349 5.25 14.78 14.39
C GLN A 349 6.75 14.61 14.62
N ALA A 350 7.26 13.38 14.70
CA ALA A 350 8.69 13.12 14.86
C ALA A 350 9.51 13.60 13.66
N VAL A 351 9.01 13.39 12.43
CA VAL A 351 9.65 13.91 11.22
C VAL A 351 9.60 15.43 11.17
N GLY A 352 8.44 16.04 11.44
CA GLY A 352 8.26 17.49 11.43
C GLY A 352 9.10 18.23 12.48
N ALA A 353 9.35 17.60 13.63
CA ALA A 353 10.18 18.15 14.70
C ALA A 353 11.69 17.87 14.52
N SER A 354 12.08 17.05 13.55
CA SER A 354 13.49 16.71 13.33
C SER A 354 14.31 17.94 12.91
N PRO A 355 15.56 18.11 13.40
CA PRO A 355 16.46 19.14 12.90
C PRO A 355 16.84 18.93 11.41
N LYS A 356 16.45 17.79 10.82
CA LYS A 356 16.60 17.46 9.39
C LYS A 356 15.28 17.53 8.60
N TRP A 357 14.27 18.23 9.11
CA TRP A 357 13.00 18.45 8.40
C TRP A 357 13.23 18.94 6.96
N ASP A 358 14.11 19.92 6.78
CA ASP A 358 14.45 20.55 5.48
C ASP A 358 15.13 19.59 4.47
N LYS A 359 15.44 18.36 4.89
CA LYS A 359 16.09 17.31 4.10
C LYS A 359 15.31 16.00 4.01
N THR A 360 14.09 15.96 4.55
CA THR A 360 13.32 14.73 4.72
C THR A 360 12.08 14.70 3.84
N VAL A 361 11.81 13.55 3.25
CA VAL A 361 10.52 13.23 2.64
C VAL A 361 9.92 12.07 3.41
N LEU A 362 8.71 12.25 3.93
CA LEU A 362 7.90 11.18 4.52
C LEU A 362 6.81 10.78 3.51
N ILE A 363 6.78 9.50 3.17
CA ILE A 363 5.75 8.87 2.33
C ILE A 363 4.89 8.02 3.26
N ILE A 364 3.58 8.26 3.24
CA ILE A 364 2.59 7.50 4.01
C ILE A 364 1.68 6.82 3.01
N GLN A 365 1.57 5.50 3.09
CA GLN A 365 0.76 4.68 2.19
C GLN A 365 0.22 3.45 2.90
N TRP A 366 -0.81 2.85 2.33
CA TRP A 366 -1.34 1.55 2.73
C TRP A 366 -0.87 0.50 1.74
N ASP A 367 -0.72 -0.73 2.21
CA ASP A 367 -0.19 -1.84 1.44
C ASP A 367 -1.20 -2.38 0.42
N GLU A 368 -2.47 -2.50 0.80
CA GLU A 368 -3.57 -2.94 -0.05
C GLU A 368 -4.92 -2.44 0.51
N TRP A 369 -6.03 -2.79 -0.14
CA TRP A 369 -7.36 -2.22 0.13
C TRP A 369 -8.16 -2.94 1.22
N GLY A 370 -7.73 -4.09 1.72
CA GLY A 370 -8.34 -4.84 2.81
C GLY A 370 -9.63 -5.56 2.46
N GLY A 371 -10.02 -5.59 1.18
CA GLY A 371 -11.39 -5.96 0.79
C GLY A 371 -12.42 -4.82 0.88
N TRP A 372 -12.00 -3.61 1.27
CA TRP A 372 -12.85 -2.41 1.25
C TRP A 372 -13.08 -1.88 -0.16
N ALA A 373 -14.30 -1.43 -0.43
CA ALA A 373 -14.69 -1.05 -1.78
C ALA A 373 -13.96 0.22 -2.25
N ASP A 374 -13.60 0.25 -3.54
CA ASP A 374 -13.13 1.43 -4.25
C ASP A 374 -13.84 1.51 -5.61
N HIS A 375 -14.29 2.71 -5.98
CA HIS A 375 -15.08 2.89 -7.19
C HIS A 375 -14.24 2.94 -8.48
N VAL A 376 -12.91 3.13 -8.36
CA VAL A 376 -12.04 3.28 -9.54
C VAL A 376 -11.43 1.93 -9.90
N PRO A 377 -11.64 1.45 -11.15
CA PRO A 377 -11.10 0.17 -11.56
C PRO A 377 -9.56 0.23 -11.65
N PRO A 378 -8.85 -0.77 -11.10
CA PRO A 378 -7.42 -0.95 -11.30
C PRO A 378 -7.05 -1.01 -12.79
N PRO A 379 -6.13 -0.15 -13.26
CA PRO A 379 -5.71 -0.17 -14.65
C PRO A 379 -4.82 -1.38 -14.97
N VAL A 380 -4.61 -1.63 -16.25
CA VAL A 380 -3.61 -2.58 -16.75
C VAL A 380 -2.21 -2.11 -16.37
N ALA A 381 -1.31 -3.07 -16.13
CA ALA A 381 0.03 -2.83 -15.62
C ALA A 381 1.07 -3.66 -16.38
N LEU A 382 2.33 -3.24 -16.31
CA LEU A 382 3.45 -4.05 -16.78
C LEU A 382 3.73 -5.14 -15.75
N ALA A 383 3.82 -6.41 -16.16
CA ALA A 383 4.34 -7.44 -15.28
C ALA A 383 5.79 -7.10 -14.88
N PRO A 384 6.21 -7.34 -13.62
CA PRO A 384 7.55 -6.98 -13.17
C PRO A 384 8.64 -7.83 -13.84
N ASP A 385 8.33 -9.09 -14.13
CA ASP A 385 9.22 -10.10 -14.67
C ASP A 385 8.40 -11.22 -15.34
N SER A 386 9.03 -12.34 -15.69
CA SER A 386 8.38 -13.49 -16.34
C SER A 386 7.93 -14.57 -15.37
N ILE A 387 7.91 -14.30 -14.06
CA ILE A 387 7.50 -15.28 -13.03
C ILE A 387 5.97 -15.23 -12.91
N PRO A 388 5.26 -16.33 -13.16
CA PRO A 388 3.80 -16.36 -13.06
C PRO A 388 3.33 -16.36 -11.60
N PRO A 389 2.07 -15.98 -11.34
CA PRO A 389 1.45 -16.11 -10.02
C PRO A 389 1.40 -17.56 -9.53
N VAL A 390 1.68 -17.75 -8.24
CA VAL A 390 1.57 -19.01 -7.49
C VAL A 390 0.24 -19.01 -6.76
N VAL A 391 -0.80 -19.53 -7.43
CA VAL A 391 -2.19 -19.52 -6.96
C VAL A 391 -2.64 -20.88 -6.43
N GLU A 392 -3.72 -20.92 -5.66
CA GLU A 392 -4.25 -22.18 -5.13
C GLU A 392 -4.77 -23.14 -6.22
N VAL A 393 -4.83 -24.43 -5.89
CA VAL A 393 -5.39 -25.44 -6.80
C VAL A 393 -6.85 -25.12 -7.08
N GLY A 394 -7.17 -24.85 -8.34
CA GLY A 394 -8.52 -24.47 -8.77
C GLY A 394 -8.72 -22.96 -8.91
N GLU A 395 -7.76 -22.16 -8.44
CA GLU A 395 -7.72 -20.74 -8.76
C GLU A 395 -7.10 -20.48 -10.12
N SER A 396 -7.47 -19.35 -10.72
CA SER A 396 -6.92 -18.89 -11.99
C SER A 396 -5.73 -17.97 -11.73
N GLN A 397 -4.74 -18.00 -12.63
CA GLN A 397 -3.67 -17.00 -12.66
C GLN A 397 -4.16 -15.62 -13.12
N TYR A 398 -5.44 -15.50 -13.53
CA TYR A 398 -6.08 -14.31 -14.12
C TYR A 398 -5.17 -13.63 -15.15
N ASP A 399 -5.10 -12.29 -15.14
CA ASP A 399 -4.24 -11.48 -16.01
C ASP A 399 -2.75 -11.59 -15.64
N GLY A 400 -2.33 -12.61 -14.89
CA GLY A 400 -0.99 -12.71 -14.32
C GLY A 400 -0.72 -11.54 -13.37
N PHE A 401 0.43 -10.89 -13.53
CA PHE A 401 0.77 -9.63 -12.86
C PHE A 401 0.60 -8.39 -13.75
N HIS A 402 -0.26 -8.48 -14.79
CA HIS A 402 -0.53 -7.38 -15.72
C HIS A 402 -1.64 -6.42 -15.28
N ARG A 403 -1.95 -6.37 -13.98
CA ARG A 403 -2.97 -5.47 -13.43
C ARG A 403 -2.51 -4.94 -12.08
N TYR A 404 -2.79 -3.67 -11.82
CA TYR A 404 -2.64 -3.10 -10.49
C TYR A 404 -3.73 -3.64 -9.54
N GLY A 405 -3.57 -3.46 -8.23
CA GLY A 405 -4.65 -3.69 -7.26
C GLY A 405 -5.56 -2.47 -7.13
N PHE A 406 -6.51 -2.50 -6.19
CA PHE A 406 -7.36 -1.34 -5.90
C PHE A 406 -6.57 -0.16 -5.35
N ARG A 407 -7.16 1.04 -5.44
CA ARG A 407 -6.52 2.25 -4.94
C ARG A 407 -6.37 2.19 -3.43
N VAL A 408 -5.24 2.70 -2.96
CA VAL A 408 -4.91 2.88 -1.55
C VAL A 408 -4.54 4.34 -1.31
N PRO A 409 -4.73 4.90 -0.11
CA PRO A 409 -4.32 6.27 0.16
C PRO A 409 -2.80 6.43 0.06
N MET A 410 -2.37 7.58 -0.44
CA MET A 410 -0.96 8.01 -0.40
C MET A 410 -0.87 9.51 -0.12
N ILE A 411 -0.04 9.88 0.85
CA ILE A 411 0.21 11.27 1.25
C ILE A 411 1.72 11.50 1.34
N MET A 412 2.23 12.59 0.75
CA MET A 412 3.63 12.97 0.87
C MET A 412 3.81 14.18 1.78
N VAL A 413 4.55 14.00 2.87
CA VAL A 413 4.87 15.05 3.85
C VAL A 413 6.33 15.46 3.70
N SER A 414 6.58 16.71 3.30
CA SER A 414 7.93 17.23 3.11
C SER A 414 7.93 18.77 3.17
N PRO A 415 9.03 19.43 3.58
CA PRO A 415 9.23 20.88 3.44
C PRO A 415 8.97 21.38 2.02
N TYR A 416 9.28 20.57 1.00
CA TYR A 416 9.18 20.93 -0.40
C TYR A 416 8.04 20.20 -1.11
N ALA A 417 7.07 19.64 -0.37
CA ALA A 417 5.88 19.10 -0.99
C ALA A 417 5.07 20.22 -1.67
N LYS A 418 4.38 19.91 -2.77
CA LYS A 418 3.48 20.86 -3.45
C LYS A 418 2.27 21.20 -2.56
N GLN A 419 1.95 22.48 -2.44
CA GLN A 419 0.75 22.92 -1.71
C GLN A 419 -0.51 22.74 -2.56
N ASN A 420 -1.64 22.36 -1.93
CA ASN A 420 -2.95 22.23 -2.58
C ASN A 420 -2.94 21.36 -3.85
N TYR A 421 -2.18 20.27 -3.82
CA TYR A 421 -1.94 19.46 -5.01
C TYR A 421 -2.51 18.04 -4.85
N VAL A 422 -3.08 17.53 -5.94
CA VAL A 422 -3.47 16.14 -6.09
C VAL A 422 -2.75 15.64 -7.34
N SER A 423 -1.93 14.60 -7.19
CA SER A 423 -1.35 13.94 -8.36
C SER A 423 -2.33 12.93 -8.92
N HIS A 424 -2.48 12.97 -10.24
CA HIS A 424 -3.33 12.08 -11.03
C HIS A 424 -2.51 11.10 -11.89
N LEU A 425 -1.19 11.09 -11.76
CA LEU A 425 -0.37 10.08 -12.41
C LEU A 425 -0.63 8.72 -11.77
N VAL A 426 -0.49 7.65 -12.55
CA VAL A 426 -0.63 6.28 -12.04
C VAL A 426 0.63 5.89 -11.30
N TYR A 427 0.44 5.43 -10.05
CA TYR A 427 1.48 4.94 -9.14
C TYR A 427 1.12 3.57 -8.56
N ASP A 428 2.14 2.82 -8.16
CA ASP A 428 2.00 1.69 -7.24
C ASP A 428 3.20 1.63 -6.28
N HIS A 429 3.33 0.58 -5.48
CA HIS A 429 4.43 0.45 -4.51
C HIS A 429 5.81 0.49 -5.15
N SER A 430 5.94 0.08 -6.43
CA SER A 430 7.21 0.18 -7.16
C SER A 430 7.59 1.62 -7.50
N SER A 431 6.64 2.58 -7.48
CA SER A 431 6.93 4.00 -7.60
C SER A 431 7.82 4.53 -6.48
N VAL A 432 7.80 3.89 -5.29
CA VAL A 432 8.72 4.21 -4.20
C VAL A 432 10.14 3.77 -4.55
N CYS A 433 10.32 2.57 -5.10
CA CYS A 433 11.60 2.11 -5.63
C CYS A 433 12.11 3.05 -6.73
N ALA A 434 11.27 3.42 -7.69
CA ALA A 434 11.62 4.36 -8.75
C ALA A 434 12.03 5.75 -8.21
N PHE A 435 11.40 6.22 -7.12
CA PHE A 435 11.75 7.47 -6.46
C PHE A 435 13.13 7.40 -5.77
N ILE A 436 13.39 6.33 -5.03
CA ILE A 436 14.69 6.05 -4.41
C ILE A 436 15.80 5.94 -5.48
N GLU A 437 15.51 5.18 -6.54
CA GLU A 437 16.40 5.02 -7.70
C GLU A 437 16.70 6.35 -8.37
N ARG A 438 15.72 7.25 -8.46
CA ARG A 438 15.92 8.59 -8.98
C ARG A 438 16.86 9.40 -8.10
N ILE A 439 16.57 9.50 -6.80
CA ILE A 439 17.37 10.31 -5.86
C ILE A 439 18.86 9.91 -5.91
N TRP A 440 19.15 8.61 -5.97
CA TRP A 440 20.52 8.09 -5.87
C TRP A 440 21.06 7.47 -7.17
N ASN A 441 20.38 7.69 -8.30
CA ASN A 441 20.71 7.13 -9.61
C ASN A 441 21.03 5.62 -9.58
N LEU A 442 20.17 4.84 -8.93
CA LEU A 442 20.33 3.41 -8.78
C LEU A 442 19.70 2.67 -9.98
N PRO A 443 20.22 1.49 -10.35
CA PRO A 443 19.64 0.66 -11.40
C PRO A 443 18.31 0.03 -10.97
N ALA A 444 17.30 0.07 -11.83
CA ALA A 444 15.99 -0.53 -11.58
C ALA A 444 16.07 -2.04 -11.30
N LEU A 445 15.18 -2.56 -10.45
CA LEU A 445 15.15 -3.97 -10.04
C LEU A 445 14.41 -4.86 -11.06
N THR A 446 13.35 -4.35 -11.66
CA THR A 446 12.40 -5.09 -12.49
C THR A 446 11.94 -4.24 -13.70
N TYR A 447 10.95 -4.71 -14.46
CA TYR A 447 10.25 -3.84 -15.42
C TYR A 447 9.29 -2.86 -14.74
N ARG A 448 8.82 -3.17 -13.54
CA ARG A 448 7.79 -2.39 -12.85
C ARG A 448 8.32 -1.02 -12.43
N ASP A 449 9.35 -0.99 -11.60
CA ASP A 449 10.06 0.22 -11.17
C ASP A 449 10.79 0.94 -12.31
N ALA A 450 11.39 0.21 -13.25
CA ALA A 450 12.04 0.82 -14.41
C ALA A 450 11.09 1.74 -15.21
N ASN A 451 9.79 1.44 -15.20
CA ASN A 451 8.76 2.15 -15.94
C ASN A 451 7.76 2.91 -15.06
N ALA A 452 7.73 2.69 -13.75
CA ALA A 452 6.85 3.40 -12.84
C ALA A 452 7.03 4.93 -12.94
N ASN A 453 5.96 5.67 -12.63
CA ASN A 453 6.11 7.09 -12.36
C ASN A 453 6.75 7.25 -10.99
N ASP A 454 7.87 7.98 -10.92
CA ASP A 454 8.51 8.31 -9.64
C ASP A 454 7.71 9.40 -8.90
N LEU A 455 7.98 9.58 -7.61
CA LEU A 455 7.20 10.47 -6.75
C LEU A 455 7.65 11.96 -6.79
N MET A 456 8.52 12.37 -7.72
CA MET A 456 8.93 13.78 -7.82
C MET A 456 7.80 14.72 -8.23
N ASP A 457 6.69 14.22 -8.78
CA ASP A 457 5.51 15.05 -9.07
C ASP A 457 4.85 15.62 -7.80
N PHE A 458 5.09 15.02 -6.63
CA PHE A 458 4.61 15.56 -5.36
C PHE A 458 5.48 16.69 -4.80
N ILE A 459 6.68 16.88 -5.38
CA ILE A 459 7.68 17.83 -4.91
C ILE A 459 7.63 19.12 -5.73
N ASP A 460 7.60 20.25 -5.04
CA ASP A 460 7.87 21.57 -5.62
C ASP A 460 9.38 21.73 -5.83
N GLN A 461 9.81 21.44 -7.05
CA GLN A 461 11.21 21.49 -7.44
C GLN A 461 11.77 22.91 -7.49
N ASP A 462 10.93 23.95 -7.64
CA ASP A 462 11.38 25.34 -7.68
C ASP A 462 11.60 25.87 -6.26
N ALA A 463 10.71 25.53 -5.33
CA ALA A 463 10.92 25.72 -3.89
C ALA A 463 12.21 25.02 -3.42
N MET A 464 12.38 23.75 -3.82
CA MET A 464 13.58 22.96 -3.50
C MET A 464 14.88 23.57 -4.07
N LYS A 465 14.89 23.97 -5.34
CA LYS A 465 16.08 24.59 -5.97
C LYS A 465 16.43 25.95 -5.35
N SER A 466 15.42 26.73 -4.95
CA SER A 466 15.64 28.03 -4.31
C SER A 466 15.99 27.95 -2.83
N GLY A 467 15.92 26.75 -2.22
CA GLY A 467 16.17 26.54 -0.79
C GLY A 467 15.11 27.19 0.10
N LYS A 468 13.90 27.41 -0.43
CA LYS A 468 12.78 28.04 0.29
C LYS A 468 11.68 27.00 0.49
N PRO A 469 11.56 26.39 1.68
CA PRO A 469 10.55 25.37 1.91
C PRO A 469 9.14 25.95 1.85
N THR A 470 8.22 25.21 1.23
CA THR A 470 6.78 25.49 1.21
C THR A 470 6.17 25.34 2.59
N PHE A 471 6.65 24.36 3.36
CA PHE A 471 6.13 24.00 4.67
C PHE A 471 7.23 24.06 5.74
N GLY A 472 6.94 24.74 6.85
CA GLY A 472 7.81 24.79 8.02
C GLY A 472 7.44 23.73 9.07
N PRO A 473 8.31 23.48 10.08
CA PRO A 473 7.99 22.60 11.21
C PRO A 473 6.67 22.95 11.92
N ALA A 474 6.35 24.25 12.02
CA ALA A 474 5.10 24.73 12.61
C ALA A 474 3.86 24.19 11.87
N THR A 475 3.91 24.05 10.53
CA THR A 475 2.81 23.48 9.76
C THR A 475 2.46 22.07 10.23
N VAL A 476 3.47 21.26 10.56
CA VAL A 476 3.26 19.90 11.07
C VAL A 476 2.80 19.93 12.53
N ALA A 477 3.40 20.78 13.35
CA ALA A 477 3.03 20.93 14.76
C ALA A 477 1.58 21.39 14.96
N ASP A 478 1.07 22.23 14.06
CA ASP A 478 -0.28 22.81 14.12
C ASP A 478 -1.39 21.86 13.62
N LEU A 479 -1.04 20.67 13.11
CA LEU A 479 -2.03 19.66 12.71
C LEU A 479 -2.87 19.19 13.92
N PRO A 480 -4.20 19.01 13.74
CA PRO A 480 -5.12 18.69 14.83
C PRO A 480 -4.80 17.33 15.47
N PRO A 481 -5.19 17.10 16.74
CA PRO A 481 -5.08 15.76 17.34
C PRO A 481 -5.76 14.68 16.49
N SER A 482 -5.35 13.43 16.68
CA SER A 482 -6.08 12.28 16.15
C SER A 482 -7.49 12.22 16.77
N GLY A 483 -8.36 11.41 16.18
CA GLY A 483 -9.70 11.13 16.67
C GLY A 483 -9.76 10.34 17.98
N GLU A 484 -8.62 10.08 18.63
CA GLU A 484 -8.52 9.31 19.87
C GLU A 484 -9.14 10.08 21.04
N ASN A 485 -10.31 9.62 21.49
CA ASN A 485 -11.03 10.17 22.62
C ASN A 485 -11.85 9.06 23.31
N ALA A 486 -12.46 9.38 24.45
CA ALA A 486 -13.22 8.41 25.22
C ALA A 486 -14.36 7.75 24.43
N ALA A 487 -15.00 8.47 23.49
CA ALA A 487 -16.09 7.94 22.69
C ALA A 487 -15.59 7.00 21.59
N SER A 488 -14.53 7.36 20.86
CA SER A 488 -13.93 6.51 19.81
C SER A 488 -13.25 5.26 20.39
N LEU A 489 -12.78 5.32 21.63
CA LEU A 489 -12.23 4.14 22.31
C LEU A 489 -13.29 3.27 23.00
N ALA A 490 -14.48 3.80 23.27
CA ALA A 490 -15.54 3.04 23.94
C ALA A 490 -15.99 1.81 23.13
N CYS A 491 -15.98 1.90 21.79
CA CYS A 491 -16.38 0.80 20.91
C CYS A 491 -15.51 -0.45 21.06
N SER A 492 -14.26 -0.32 21.54
CA SER A 492 -13.35 -1.45 21.77
C SER A 492 -13.82 -2.37 22.92
N SER A 493 -14.80 -1.92 23.71
CA SER A 493 -15.36 -2.66 24.85
C SER A 493 -16.87 -2.92 24.74
N GLN A 494 -17.52 -2.36 23.72
CA GLN A 494 -18.96 -2.47 23.50
C GLN A 494 -19.30 -3.61 22.54
N LYS A 495 -20.57 -4.03 22.55
CA LYS A 495 -21.06 -4.96 21.53
C LYS A 495 -20.94 -4.28 20.16
N PRO A 496 -20.50 -5.02 19.13
CA PRO A 496 -20.45 -4.49 17.77
C PRO A 496 -21.80 -3.95 17.31
N VAL A 497 -21.76 -2.92 16.46
CA VAL A 497 -22.93 -2.43 15.74
C VAL A 497 -23.11 -3.31 14.49
N PRO A 498 -24.31 -3.87 14.22
CA PRO A 498 -24.53 -4.68 13.03
C PRO A 498 -24.20 -3.91 11.74
N LEU A 499 -23.46 -4.57 10.84
CA LEU A 499 -23.14 -4.09 9.51
C LEU A 499 -23.85 -4.98 8.45
N PRO A 500 -24.35 -4.40 7.35
CA PRO A 500 -24.42 -2.96 7.05
C PRO A 500 -25.56 -2.28 7.85
N PRO A 501 -25.54 -0.94 8.02
CA PRO A 501 -26.57 -0.24 8.78
C PRO A 501 -27.95 -0.35 8.12
N ALA A 502 -29.00 -0.36 8.95
CA ALA A 502 -30.38 -0.45 8.48
C ALA A 502 -30.73 0.68 7.50
N GLY A 503 -31.39 0.34 6.40
CA GLY A 503 -31.78 1.28 5.35
C GLY A 503 -30.72 1.54 4.27
N SER A 504 -29.51 0.96 4.40
CA SER A 504 -28.47 1.06 3.37
C SER A 504 -28.64 0.09 2.19
N VAL A 505 -29.67 -0.76 2.21
CA VAL A 505 -30.00 -1.70 1.13
C VAL A 505 -31.26 -1.25 0.41
N VAL A 506 -31.18 -1.11 -0.92
CA VAL A 506 -32.31 -0.82 -1.80
C VAL A 506 -32.77 -2.10 -2.48
N SER A 507 -34.04 -2.46 -2.33
CA SER A 507 -34.57 -3.67 -2.94
C SER A 507 -34.63 -3.57 -4.48
N ALA A 508 -34.26 -4.65 -5.17
CA ALA A 508 -34.37 -4.79 -6.63
C ALA A 508 -35.78 -4.45 -7.15
N LYS A 509 -36.83 -4.82 -6.38
CA LYS A 509 -38.23 -4.57 -6.72
C LYS A 509 -38.61 -3.10 -6.60
N ALA A 510 -37.98 -2.37 -5.68
CA ALA A 510 -38.20 -0.94 -5.50
C ALA A 510 -37.42 -0.11 -6.54
N ALA A 511 -36.20 -0.53 -6.88
CA ALA A 511 -35.37 0.10 -7.92
C ALA A 511 -36.02 0.06 -9.32
N ALA A 512 -36.74 -1.03 -9.64
CA ALA A 512 -37.47 -1.16 -10.90
C ALA A 512 -38.76 -0.31 -10.98
N ALA A 513 -39.25 0.24 -9.85
CA ALA A 513 -40.50 0.98 -9.77
C ALA A 513 -40.33 2.51 -9.75
N ALA A 514 -39.10 3.02 -9.72
CA ALA A 514 -38.83 4.46 -9.82
C ALA A 514 -39.02 4.95 -11.26
N PRO A 515 -39.82 6.01 -11.52
CA PRO A 515 -39.94 6.58 -12.86
C PRO A 515 -38.58 7.13 -13.32
N ARG A 516 -38.17 6.72 -14.52
CA ARG A 516 -36.92 7.14 -15.17
C ARG A 516 -36.89 8.63 -15.48
#